data_AF-A0A929IHU6-F1
#
_entry.id   AF-A0A929IHU6-F1
#
_cell.length_a   1.000
_cell.length_b   1.000
_cell.length_c   1.000
_cell.angle_alpha   90.00
_cell.angle_beta   90.00
_cell.angle_gamma   90.00
#
_symmetry.space_group_name_H-M   'P 1'
#
loop_
_entity.id
_entity.type
_entity.pdbx_description
1 polymer ?
#
loop_
_entity_poly.entity_id
_entity_poly.type
_entity_poly.pdbx_seq_one_letter_code
_entity_poly.pdbx_strand_id
1 'polypeptide(L)'
;MEFITNPWFYALAFPAVLIVGFSKAGVGGGLGIMAVPMMALVVSPVQAAGVLMPLLLFMDIFTLRAYWGVFDRRNLMIMLPGSLAGVVIG
;
A
#
# COMPACT_ATOMS: atom_id res chain seq x y z
N MET A 1 -7.86 22.18 2.98
CA MET A 1 -8.34 20.78 3.05
C MET A 1 -9.64 20.81 3.80
N GLU A 2 -10.76 20.54 3.14
CA GLU A 2 -12.00 20.26 3.88
C GLU A 2 -11.74 19.03 4.75
N PHE A 3 -11.86 19.18 6.07
CA PHE A 3 -11.83 18.03 6.95
C PHE A 3 -13.02 17.15 6.60
N ILE A 4 -12.75 15.88 6.27
CA ILE A 4 -13.82 14.91 6.05
C ILE A 4 -14.47 14.70 7.41
N THR A 5 -15.62 15.32 7.63
CA THR A 5 -16.35 15.29 8.91
C THR A 5 -17.22 14.05 9.05
N ASN A 6 -17.40 13.28 7.98
CA ASN A 6 -18.22 12.08 7.97
C ASN A 6 -17.61 10.97 8.87
N PRO A 7 -18.26 10.55 9.97
CA PRO A 7 -17.73 9.52 10.87
C PRO A 7 -17.50 8.17 10.18
N TRP A 8 -18.28 7.85 9.14
CA TRP A 8 -18.15 6.61 8.37
C TRP A 8 -16.82 6.55 7.59
N PHE A 9 -16.27 7.70 7.23
CA PHE A 9 -14.96 7.75 6.59
C PHE A 9 -13.89 7.21 7.54
N TYR A 10 -13.85 7.70 8.79
CA TYR A 10 -12.87 7.22 9.77
C TYR A 10 -13.09 5.75 10.14
N ALA A 11 -14.35 5.32 10.23
CA ALA A 11 -14.71 3.92 10.51
C ALA A 11 -14.20 2.95 9.43
N LEU A 12 -14.16 3.36 8.16
CA LEU A 12 -13.61 2.56 7.05
C LEU A 12 -12.11 2.80 6.81
N ALA A 13 -11.64 4.04 6.98
CA ALA A 13 -10.24 4.41 6.78
C ALA A 13 -9.33 3.70 7.78
N PHE A 14 -9.74 3.56 9.04
CA PHE A 14 -8.95 2.86 10.05
C PHE A 14 -8.65 1.39 9.68
N PRO A 15 -9.65 0.51 9.45
CA PRO A 15 -9.38 -0.87 9.03
C PRO A 15 -8.71 -0.94 7.66
N ALA A 16 -9.05 -0.04 6.72
CA ALA A 16 -8.39 0.00 5.42
C ALA A 16 -6.88 0.27 5.55
N VAL A 17 -6.49 1.26 6.35
CA VAL A 17 -5.07 1.59 6.59
C VAL A 17 -4.34 0.45 7.31
N LEU A 18 -5.00 -0.24 8.25
CA LEU A 18 -4.42 -1.44 8.88
C LEU A 18 -4.18 -2.55 7.87
N ILE A 19 -5.16 -2.84 7.00
CA ILE A 19 -5.03 -3.85 5.94
C ILE A 19 -3.87 -3.51 5.00
N VAL A 20 -3.73 -2.25 4.59
CA VAL A 20 -2.58 -1.78 3.79
C VAL A 20 -1.28 -2.01 4.55
N GLY A 21 -1.21 -1.61 5.82
CA GLY A 21 -0.03 -1.76 6.64
C GLY A 21 0.44 -3.22 6.73
N PHE A 22 -0.47 -4.15 7.02
CA PHE A 22 -0.18 -5.59 7.03
C PHE A 22 0.26 -6.10 5.66
N SER A 23 -0.48 -5.75 4.61
CA SER A 23 -0.18 -6.15 3.24
C SER A 23 1.21 -5.67 2.79
N LYS A 24 1.64 -4.51 3.27
CA LYS A 24 2.92 -3.89 2.93
C LYS A 24 4.09 -4.40 3.80
N ALA A 25 3.79 -4.94 4.98
CA ALA A 25 4.75 -5.65 5.84
C ALA A 25 5.00 -7.11 5.42
N GLY A 26 4.42 -7.57 4.31
CA GLY A 26 4.61 -8.91 3.75
C GLY A 26 3.54 -9.94 4.16
N VAL A 27 2.52 -9.54 4.93
CA VAL A 27 1.42 -10.41 5.36
C VAL A 27 0.17 -10.12 4.53
N GLY A 28 -0.22 -11.06 3.67
CA GLY A 28 -1.46 -10.94 2.87
C GLY A 28 -1.32 -10.09 1.61
N GLY A 29 -0.25 -10.32 0.82
CA GLY A 29 0.28 -9.49 -0.29
C GLY A 29 -0.63 -9.00 -1.42
N GLY A 30 -1.95 -9.18 -1.35
CA GLY A 30 -2.94 -8.55 -2.24
C GLY A 30 -4.05 -7.78 -1.51
N LEU A 31 -4.19 -7.92 -0.19
CA LEU A 31 -5.29 -7.31 0.57
C LEU A 31 -5.19 -5.77 0.60
N GLY A 32 -3.99 -5.21 0.48
CA GLY A 32 -3.79 -3.75 0.43
C GLY A 32 -4.53 -3.06 -0.72
N ILE A 33 -4.83 -3.77 -1.81
CA ILE A 33 -5.58 -3.23 -2.96
C ILE A 33 -7.02 -2.86 -2.55
N MET A 34 -7.58 -3.51 -1.52
CA MET A 34 -8.94 -3.28 -1.05
C MET A 34 -9.14 -1.93 -0.35
N ALA A 35 -8.06 -1.25 0.04
CA ALA A 35 -8.16 -0.02 0.81
C ALA A 35 -8.80 1.15 0.05
N VAL A 36 -8.49 1.28 -1.25
CA VAL A 36 -9.10 2.32 -2.10
C VAL A 36 -10.60 2.03 -2.31
N PRO A 37 -11.03 0.81 -2.73
CA PRO A 37 -12.44 0.46 -2.81
C PRO A 37 -13.20 0.65 -1.50
N MET A 38 -12.62 0.28 -0.36
CA MET A 38 -13.27 0.45 0.95
C MET A 38 -13.53 1.92 1.27
N MET A 39 -12.55 2.80 1.04
CA MET A 39 -12.75 4.24 1.26
C MET A 39 -13.65 4.88 0.20
N ALA A 40 -13.64 4.37 -1.03
CA ALA A 40 -14.48 4.84 -2.13
C ALA A 40 -15.98 4.63 -1.89
N LEU A 41 -16.37 3.83 -0.89
CA LEU A 41 -17.76 3.69 -0.44
C LEU A 41 -18.31 4.98 0.21
N VAL A 42 -17.44 5.86 0.69
CA VAL A 42 -17.83 7.06 1.45
C VAL A 42 -17.26 8.36 0.86
N VAL A 43 -16.12 8.28 0.16
CA VAL A 43 -15.46 9.44 -0.46
C VAL A 43 -15.12 9.17 -1.92
N SER A 44 -14.78 10.20 -2.69
CA SER A 44 -14.35 9.98 -4.07
C SER A 44 -13.02 9.19 -4.12
N PRO A 45 -12.78 8.35 -5.15
CA PRO A 45 -11.52 7.61 -5.28
C PRO A 45 -10.29 8.52 -5.30
N VAL A 46 -10.41 9.72 -5.86
CA VAL A 46 -9.33 10.72 -5.88
C VAL A 46 -9.01 11.22 -4.47
N GLN A 47 -10.03 11.45 -3.64
CA GLN A 47 -9.84 11.83 -2.24
C GLN A 47 -9.25 10.68 -1.42
N ALA A 48 -9.74 9.45 -1.60
CA ALA A 48 -9.19 8.26 -0.95
C ALA A 48 -7.70 8.07 -1.28
N ALA A 49 -7.34 8.18 -2.56
CA ALA A 49 -5.95 8.13 -3.00
C ALA A 49 -5.11 9.28 -2.40
N GLY A 50 -5.66 10.50 -2.33
CA GLY A 50 -4.99 11.66 -1.72
C GLY A 50 -4.67 11.47 -0.23
N VAL A 51 -5.53 10.80 0.52
CA VAL A 51 -5.27 10.46 1.94
C VAL A 51 -4.28 9.31 2.06
N LEU A 52 -4.42 8.27 1.23
CA LEU A 52 -3.55 7.10 1.26
C LEU A 52 -2.11 7.40 0.84
N MET A 53 -1.90 8.26 -0.15
CA MET A 53 -0.57 8.61 -0.69
C MET A 53 0.49 8.94 0.38
N PRO A 54 0.27 9.95 1.26
CA PRO A 54 1.25 10.26 2.30
C PRO A 54 1.41 9.12 3.31
N LEU A 55 0.32 8.43 3.67
CA LEU A 55 0.37 7.25 4.56
C LEU A 55 1.23 6.13 3.98
N LEU A 56 1.04 5.83 2.69
CA LEU A 56 1.79 4.82 1.95
C LEU A 56 3.28 5.15 1.90
N LEU A 57 3.61 6.43 1.70
CA LEU A 57 5.00 6.90 1.70
C LEU A 57 5.64 6.72 3.07
N PHE A 58 4.94 7.05 4.15
CA PHE A 58 5.43 6.78 5.50
C PHE A 58 5.66 5.28 5.73
N MET A 59 4.71 4.44 5.32
CA MET A 59 4.86 2.98 5.40
C MET A 59 6.10 2.50 4.64
N ASP A 60 6.36 3.02 3.43
CA ASP A 60 7.56 2.68 2.65
C ASP A 60 8.85 2.99 3.40
N ILE A 61 8.94 4.15 4.05
CA ILE A 61 10.12 4.54 4.82
C ILE A 61 10.38 3.54 5.97
N PHE A 62 9.33 3.15 6.71
CA PHE A 62 9.47 2.21 7.80
C PHE A 62 9.80 0.80 7.31
N THR A 63 9.13 0.32 6.25
CA THR A 63 9.38 -1.00 5.67
C THR A 63 10.80 -1.09 5.11
N LEU A 64 11.26 -0.07 4.37
CA LEU A 64 12.62 -0.02 3.86
C LEU A 64 13.63 -0.06 5.00
N ARG A 65 13.40 0.70 6.08
CA ARG A 65 14.27 0.69 7.25
C ARG A 65 14.30 -0.68 7.95
N ALA A 66 13.16 -1.35 8.05
CA ALA A 66 13.04 -2.65 8.71
C ALA A 66 13.70 -3.79 7.90
N TYR A 67 13.62 -3.75 6.57
CA TYR A 67 14.14 -4.78 5.68
C TYR A 67 15.45 -4.39 4.98
N TRP A 68 16.09 -3.28 5.37
CA TRP A 68 17.32 -2.82 4.73
C TRP A 68 18.43 -3.86 4.90
N GLY A 69 18.96 -4.36 3.78
CA GLY A 69 20.02 -5.37 3.80
C GLY A 69 19.56 -6.80 4.11
N VAL A 70 18.26 -7.02 4.34
CA VAL A 70 17.69 -8.36 4.58
C VAL A 70 17.14 -8.91 3.27
N PHE A 71 18.02 -9.45 2.42
CA PHE A 71 17.62 -10.08 1.16
C PHE A 71 18.58 -11.19 0.74
N ASP A 72 18.05 -12.18 0.02
CA ASP A 72 18.84 -13.25 -0.59
C ASP A 72 19.26 -12.85 -2.01
N ARG A 73 20.57 -12.75 -2.22
CA ARG A 73 21.16 -12.36 -3.52
C ARG A 73 20.85 -13.34 -4.64
N ARG A 74 20.78 -14.64 -4.34
CA ARG A 74 20.48 -15.68 -5.33
C ARG A 74 19.04 -15.58 -5.78
N ASN A 75 18.09 -15.47 -4.84
CA ASN A 75 16.68 -15.30 -5.18
C ASN A 75 16.46 -13.99 -5.95
N LEU A 76 17.14 -12.91 -5.54
CA LEU A 76 17.07 -11.63 -6.26
C LEU A 76 17.52 -11.77 -7.72
N MET A 77 18.65 -12.44 -7.99
CA MET A 77 19.15 -12.65 -9.35
C MET A 77 18.25 -13.56 -10.20
N ILE A 78 17.50 -14.48 -9.58
CA ILE A 78 16.52 -15.33 -10.29
C ILE A 78 15.27 -14.52 -10.65
N MET A 79 14.79 -13.67 -9.74
CA MET A 79 13.58 -12.86 -9.94
C MET A 79 13.80 -11.65 -10.87
N LEU A 80 15.00 -11.07 -10.86
CA LEU A 80 15.34 -9.86 -11.63
C LEU A 80 14.99 -9.96 -13.13
N PRO A 81 15.44 -10.98 -13.89
CA PRO A 81 15.19 -11.03 -15.33
C PRO A 81 13.71 -11.15 -15.65
N GLY A 82 12.95 -11.91 -14.87
CA GLY A 82 11.49 -12.02 -15.02
C GLY A 82 10.77 -10.69 -14.73
N SER A 83 11.18 -9.99 -13.66
CA SER A 83 10.62 -8.68 -13.33
C SER A 83 10.94 -7.63 -14.39
N LEU A 84 12.16 -7.62 -14.93
CA LEU A 84 12.58 -6.69 -15.97
C LEU A 84 11.80 -6.93 -17.27
N ALA A 85 11.68 -8.19 -17.70
CA ALA A 85 10.88 -8.54 -18.86
C ALA A 85 9.42 -8.11 -18.67
N GLY A 86 8.85 -8.35 -17.50
CA GLY A 86 7.48 -7.91 -17.16
C GLY A 86 7.30 -6.39 -17.25
N VAL A 87 8.24 -5.60 -16.73
CA VAL A 87 8.21 -4.14 -16.80
C VAL A 87 8.41 -3.59 -18.21
N VAL A 88 9.21 -4.26 -19.05
CA VAL A 88 9.45 -3.84 -20.44
C VAL A 88 8.27 -4.17 -21.37
N ILE A 89 7.60 -5.29 -21.11
CA ILE A 89 6.47 -5.76 -21.93
C ILE A 89 5.14 -5.10 -21.53
N GLY A 90 4.94 -4.89 -20.22
CA GLY A 90 3.72 -4.29 -19.66
C GLY A 90 3.61 -2.80 -19.89
#